data_AF-A0ABD2RH25-F1
#
_entry.id   AF-A0ABD2RH25-F1
#
_cell.length_a   1.000
_cell.length_b   1.000
_cell.length_c   1.000
_cell.angle_alpha   90.00
_cell.angle_beta   90.00
_cell.angle_gamma   90.00
#
_symmetry.space_group_name_H-M   'P 1'
#
loop_
_entity.id
_entity.type
_entity.pdbx_description
1 polymer ?
#
loop_
_entity_poly.entity_id
_entity_poly.type
_entity_poly.pdbx_seq_one_letter_code
_entity_poly.pdbx_strand_id
1 'polypeptide(L)'
;MNPIKFILTGGSLVGMNSRKISQLGVIPRYAKDESEMRWFDVPGFNNLHAINAWEEDGGDKIVLVAPRINMIHGCVDKVKINLNSGVVSRHPISTRNLDFGVINPTYVGKKNKYVYAAIGYPPPKLSGIVKLDVSIAIA
;
A
#
# COMPACT_ATOMS: atom_id res chain seq x y z
N MET A 1 3.15 -1.91 -19.35
CA MET A 1 2.38 -1.25 -20.43
C MET A 1 2.80 -1.89 -21.75
N ASN A 2 1.86 -2.16 -22.66
CA ASN A 2 2.18 -2.72 -23.98
C ASN A 2 1.53 -1.86 -25.08
N PRO A 3 2.17 -0.77 -25.51
CA PRO A 3 1.60 0.17 -26.48
C PRO A 3 1.41 -0.49 -27.85
N ILE A 4 2.29 -1.42 -28.24
CA ILE A 4 2.19 -2.16 -29.50
C ILE A 4 0.93 -3.02 -29.53
N LYS A 5 0.63 -3.75 -28.44
CA LYS A 5 -0.58 -4.56 -28.34
C LYS A 5 -1.85 -3.71 -28.47
N PHE A 6 -1.87 -2.53 -27.85
CA PHE A 6 -3.00 -1.61 -27.98
C PHE A 6 -3.19 -1.13 -29.43
N ILE A 7 -2.13 -0.63 -30.06
CA ILE A 7 -2.19 -0.08 -31.43
C ILE A 7 -2.57 -1.15 -32.44
N LEU A 8 -2.00 -2.36 -32.33
CA LEU A 8 -2.16 -3.39 -33.35
C LEU A 8 -3.38 -4.30 -33.15
N THR A 9 -3.83 -4.48 -31.91
CA THR A 9 -4.90 -5.46 -31.59
C THR A 9 -6.07 -4.88 -30.81
N GLY A 10 -6.05 -3.57 -30.51
CA GLY A 10 -7.05 -2.93 -29.65
C GLY A 10 -7.02 -3.42 -28.19
N GLY A 11 -5.99 -4.18 -27.79
CA GLY A 11 -5.88 -4.76 -26.46
C GLY A 11 -5.59 -3.73 -25.35
N SER A 12 -5.90 -4.06 -24.10
CA SER A 12 -5.67 -3.15 -22.96
C SER A 12 -4.20 -2.70 -22.84
N LEU A 13 -3.99 -1.40 -22.61
CA LEU A 13 -2.68 -0.80 -22.31
C LEU A 13 -2.08 -1.28 -20.99
N VAL A 14 -2.95 -1.60 -20.04
CA VAL A 14 -2.61 -2.04 -18.68
C VAL A 14 -2.98 -3.51 -18.53
N GLY A 15 -2.06 -4.29 -17.96
CA GLY A 15 -2.28 -5.69 -17.68
C GLY A 15 -1.48 -6.12 -16.46
N MET A 16 -1.90 -7.21 -15.83
CA MET A 16 -1.19 -7.81 -14.72
C MET A 16 -0.04 -8.68 -15.23
N ASN A 17 1.15 -8.53 -14.65
CA ASN A 17 2.27 -9.43 -14.87
C ASN A 17 2.49 -10.27 -13.61
N SER A 18 1.99 -11.51 -13.62
CA SER A 18 2.11 -12.44 -12.49
C SER A 18 3.55 -12.90 -12.22
N ARG A 19 4.49 -12.69 -13.14
CA ARG A 19 5.91 -13.01 -12.97
C ARG A 19 6.72 -11.88 -12.33
N LYS A 20 6.13 -10.69 -12.14
CA LYS A 20 6.83 -9.55 -11.55
C LYS A 20 6.59 -9.51 -10.04
N ILE A 21 7.67 -9.31 -9.29
CA ILE A 21 7.60 -9.05 -7.84
C ILE A 21 7.24 -7.57 -7.64
N SER A 22 6.23 -7.30 -6.82
CA SER A 22 5.84 -5.95 -6.43
C SER A 22 6.95 -5.32 -5.59
N GLN A 23 7.24 -4.04 -5.81
CA GLN A 23 8.32 -3.33 -5.12
C GLN A 23 7.80 -2.03 -4.52
N LEU A 24 8.37 -1.64 -3.38
CA LEU A 24 8.19 -0.31 -2.79
C LEU A 24 9.49 0.46 -2.91
N GLY A 25 9.40 1.67 -3.47
CA GLY A 25 10.52 2.61 -3.54
C GLY A 25 10.49 3.55 -2.34
N VAL A 26 11.64 3.74 -1.70
CA VAL A 26 11.86 4.78 -0.68
C VAL A 26 12.92 5.72 -1.20
N ILE A 27 12.60 7.01 -1.25
CA ILE A 27 13.52 8.08 -1.64
C ILE A 27 13.45 9.19 -0.60
N PRO A 28 14.59 9.75 -0.16
CA PRO A 28 14.60 10.93 0.69
C PRO A 28 13.80 12.08 0.06
N ARG A 29 13.01 12.77 0.89
CA ARG A 29 12.13 13.86 0.41
C ARG A 29 12.88 14.98 -0.33
N TYR A 30 14.15 15.18 0.02
CA TYR A 30 15.02 16.21 -0.53
C TYR A 30 16.14 15.64 -1.40
N ALA A 31 15.96 14.43 -1.91
CA ALA A 31 16.91 13.82 -2.83
C ALA A 31 17.13 14.72 -4.06
N LYS A 32 18.36 14.80 -4.54
CA LYS A 32 18.71 15.64 -5.71
C LYS A 32 18.47 14.93 -7.04
N ASP A 33 18.54 13.60 -7.02
CA ASP A 33 18.40 12.74 -8.18
C ASP A 33 17.90 11.35 -7.75
N GLU A 34 17.70 10.48 -8.72
CA GLU A 34 17.18 9.13 -8.52
C GLU A 34 18.16 8.15 -7.88
N SER A 35 19.45 8.51 -7.76
CA SER A 35 20.46 7.60 -7.19
C SER A 35 20.21 7.30 -5.71
N GLU A 36 19.46 8.17 -5.03
CA GLU A 36 19.04 7.99 -3.63
C GLU A 36 17.80 7.10 -3.48
N MET A 37 17.16 6.69 -4.59
CA MET A 37 16.02 5.77 -4.58
C MET A 37 16.48 4.36 -4.18
N ARG A 38 15.78 3.77 -3.22
CA ARG A 38 15.99 2.38 -2.79
C ARG A 38 14.73 1.57 -3.01
N TRP A 39 14.85 0.48 -3.76
CA TRP A 39 13.75 -0.44 -4.05
C TRP A 39 13.79 -1.65 -3.12
N PHE A 40 12.64 -1.99 -2.53
CA PHE A 40 12.46 -3.14 -1.66
C PHE A 40 11.42 -4.08 -2.25
N ASP A 41 11.77 -5.36 -2.36
CA ASP A 41 10.84 -6.39 -2.82
C ASP A 41 9.76 -6.64 -1.76
N VAL A 42 8.49 -6.58 -2.19
CA VAL A 42 7.31 -6.84 -1.34
C VAL A 42 6.36 -7.82 -2.04
N PRO A 43 6.69 -9.12 -2.07
CA PRO A 43 5.96 -10.11 -2.84
C PRO A 43 4.45 -10.14 -2.55
N GLY A 44 3.65 -10.07 -3.62
CA GLY A 44 2.19 -10.14 -3.57
C GLY A 44 1.51 -8.88 -3.02
N PHE A 45 2.24 -7.80 -2.75
CA PHE A 45 1.68 -6.53 -2.30
C PHE A 45 1.36 -5.62 -3.50
N ASN A 46 0.15 -5.77 -4.03
CA ASN A 46 -0.38 -4.94 -5.10
C ASN A 46 -1.36 -3.93 -4.49
N ASN A 47 -0.85 -2.77 -4.05
CA ASN A 47 -1.69 -1.70 -3.53
C ASN A 47 -2.05 -0.70 -4.63
N LEU A 48 -3.30 -0.21 -4.62
CA LEU A 48 -3.73 0.90 -5.46
C LEU A 48 -3.68 2.21 -4.69
N HIS A 49 -4.21 2.20 -3.47
CA HIS A 49 -4.18 3.33 -2.56
C HIS A 49 -3.10 3.14 -1.49
N ALA A 50 -2.70 4.26 -0.87
CA ALA A 50 -1.94 4.30 0.36
C ALA A 50 -2.73 5.15 1.36
N ILE A 51 -2.89 4.66 2.59
CA ILE A 51 -3.70 5.35 3.59
C ILE A 51 -2.83 6.31 4.38
N ASN A 52 -1.70 5.83 4.90
CA ASN A 52 -0.69 6.64 5.55
C ASN A 52 0.65 5.89 5.57
N ALA A 53 1.74 6.64 5.70
CA ALA A 53 3.05 6.11 6.01
C ALA A 53 3.74 7.00 7.03
N TRP A 54 4.65 6.44 7.84
CA TRP A 54 5.42 7.19 8.82
C TRP A 54 6.74 6.49 9.14
N GLU A 55 7.63 7.23 9.78
CA GLU A 55 8.91 6.75 10.30
C GLU A 55 8.76 6.24 11.74
N GLU A 56 9.41 5.13 12.06
CA GLU A 56 9.66 4.63 13.42
C GLU A 56 11.19 4.57 13.66
N ASP A 57 11.58 4.40 14.93
CA ASP A 57 12.98 4.20 15.34
C ASP A 57 13.94 5.27 14.80
N GLY A 58 13.56 6.55 14.90
CA GLY A 58 14.41 7.67 14.50
C GLY A 58 14.63 7.82 13.00
N GLY A 59 13.82 7.14 12.17
CA GLY A 59 13.93 7.18 10.70
C GLY A 59 14.42 5.87 10.07
N ASP A 60 14.87 4.91 10.89
CA ASP A 60 15.42 3.64 10.40
C ASP A 60 14.35 2.69 9.85
N LYS A 61 13.07 2.91 10.18
CA LYS A 61 11.97 2.06 9.72
C LYS A 61 10.86 2.88 9.10
N ILE A 62 10.42 2.46 7.92
CA ILE A 62 9.21 2.98 7.29
C ILE A 62 8.05 2.03 7.55
N VAL A 63 6.94 2.56 8.03
CA VAL A 63 5.67 1.84 8.15
C VAL A 63 4.70 2.40 7.13
N LEU A 64 4.10 1.52 6.33
CA LEU A 64 3.06 1.84 5.35
C LEU A 64 1.78 1.08 5.73
N VAL A 65 0.66 1.78 5.79
CA VAL A 65 -0.67 1.18 5.90
C VAL A 65 -1.41 1.41 4.59
N ALA A 66 -1.84 0.32 3.95
CA ALA A 66 -2.51 0.39 2.66
C ALA A 66 -3.38 -0.85 2.37
N PRO A 67 -4.45 -0.69 1.56
CA PRO A 67 -5.19 -1.82 1.02
C PRO A 67 -4.35 -2.53 -0.06
N ARG A 68 -4.11 -3.82 0.15
CA ARG A 68 -3.59 -4.76 -0.83
C ARG A 68 -4.76 -5.38 -1.57
N ILE A 69 -4.75 -5.26 -2.89
CA ILE A 69 -5.82 -5.77 -3.75
C ILE A 69 -5.51 -7.20 -4.16
N ASN A 70 -6.49 -8.07 -3.99
CA ASN A 70 -6.58 -9.37 -4.64
C ASN A 70 -7.90 -9.44 -5.42
N MET A 71 -7.81 -9.35 -6.75
CA MET A 71 -8.96 -9.21 -7.66
C MET A 71 -9.84 -7.99 -7.30
N ILE A 72 -10.92 -8.20 -6.55
CA ILE A 72 -11.88 -7.17 -6.11
C ILE A 72 -11.90 -6.98 -4.58
N HIS A 73 -11.01 -7.67 -3.88
CA HIS A 73 -10.95 -7.70 -2.42
C HIS A 73 -9.72 -6.94 -1.92
N GLY A 74 -9.95 -5.81 -1.25
CA GLY A 74 -8.91 -5.03 -0.58
C GLY A 74 -8.73 -5.50 0.86
N CYS A 75 -7.59 -6.10 1.20
CA CYS A 75 -7.20 -6.33 2.60
C CYS A 75 -6.29 -5.18 3.06
N VAL A 76 -6.55 -4.58 4.22
CA VAL A 76 -5.64 -3.55 4.75
C VAL A 76 -4.46 -4.24 5.41
N ASP A 77 -3.26 -4.00 4.87
CA ASP A 77 -2.01 -4.52 5.37
C ASP A 77 -1.15 -3.38 5.93
N LYS A 78 -0.33 -3.72 6.93
CA LYS A 78 0.76 -2.89 7.44
C LYS A 78 2.08 -3.49 6.97
N VAL A 79 2.77 -2.77 6.10
CA VAL A 79 4.11 -3.11 5.63
C VAL A 79 5.12 -2.34 6.47
N LYS A 80 6.18 -3.02 6.95
CA LYS A 80 7.30 -2.40 7.64
C LYS A 80 8.59 -2.70 6.88
N ILE A 81 9.37 -1.66 6.60
CA ILE A 81 10.65 -1.75 5.90
C ILE A 81 11.73 -1.26 6.87
N ASN A 82 12.72 -2.09 7.16
CA ASN A 82 13.93 -1.67 7.86
C ASN A 82 14.94 -1.16 6.82
N LEU A 83 15.28 0.12 6.89
CA LEU A 83 16.17 0.76 5.92
C LEU A 83 17.63 0.35 6.10
N ASN A 84 18.04 -0.12 7.28
CA ASN A 84 19.41 -0.55 7.54
C ASN A 84 19.65 -1.98 7.04
N SER A 85 18.74 -2.91 7.34
CA SER A 85 18.88 -4.32 6.96
C SER A 85 18.24 -4.68 5.61
N GLY A 86 17.35 -3.82 5.09
CA GLY A 86 16.54 -4.12 3.91
C GLY A 86 15.40 -5.09 4.15
N VAL A 87 15.19 -5.54 5.40
CA VAL A 87 14.14 -6.51 5.73
C VAL A 87 12.77 -5.86 5.61
N VAL A 88 11.89 -6.50 4.85
CA VAL A 88 10.47 -6.15 4.72
C VAL A 88 9.62 -7.17 5.46
N SER A 89 8.66 -6.69 6.25
CA SER A 89 7.63 -7.53 6.88
C SER A 89 6.24 -6.98 6.58
N ARG A 90 5.25 -7.87 6.50
CA ARG A 90 3.86 -7.53 6.20
C ARG A 90 2.93 -8.16 7.23
N HIS A 91 2.03 -7.36 7.77
CA HIS A 91 1.07 -7.77 8.79
C HIS A 91 -0.34 -7.34 8.38
N PRO A 92 -1.27 -8.28 8.15
CA PRO A 92 -2.66 -7.94 7.89
C PRO A 92 -3.27 -7.22 9.10
N ILE A 93 -3.92 -6.07 8.85
CA ILE A 93 -4.67 -5.30 9.86
C ILE A 93 -6.16 -5.60 9.78
N SER A 94 -6.66 -5.96 8.60
CA SER A 94 -8.03 -6.42 8.42
C SER A 94 -8.14 -7.26 7.16
N THR A 95 -8.80 -8.41 7.28
CA THR A 95 -9.17 -9.28 6.15
C THR A 95 -10.49 -8.89 5.50
N ARG A 96 -11.26 -7.95 6.08
CA ARG A 96 -12.48 -7.40 5.46
C ARG A 96 -12.13 -6.67 4.17
N ASN A 97 -13.05 -6.68 3.19
CA ASN A 97 -12.91 -5.91 1.96
C ASN A 97 -13.01 -4.41 2.25
N LEU A 98 -11.87 -3.72 2.36
CA LEU A 98 -11.78 -2.32 2.75
C LEU A 98 -10.90 -1.55 1.78
N ASP A 99 -11.35 -0.35 1.40
CA ASP A 99 -10.60 0.57 0.54
C ASP A 99 -10.96 2.03 0.87
N PHE A 100 -10.38 2.99 0.16
CA PHE A 100 -10.61 4.43 0.31
C PHE A 100 -10.38 4.91 1.75
N GLY A 101 -9.30 4.43 2.37
CA GLY A 101 -8.94 4.77 3.73
C GLY A 101 -8.53 6.22 3.88
N VAL A 102 -9.07 6.89 4.90
CA VAL A 102 -8.73 8.27 5.29
C VAL A 102 -8.32 8.33 6.76
N ILE A 103 -7.56 9.37 7.08
CA ILE A 103 -7.07 9.67 8.43
C ILE A 103 -7.36 11.13 8.78
N ASN A 104 -7.19 11.47 10.06
CA ASN A 104 -7.12 12.87 10.46
C ASN A 104 -5.95 13.56 9.72
N PRO A 105 -6.19 14.61 8.92
CA PRO A 105 -5.14 15.26 8.12
C PRO A 105 -3.92 15.76 8.91
N THR A 106 -4.08 16.08 10.20
CA THR A 106 -2.97 16.51 11.07
C THR A 106 -1.92 15.42 11.32
N TYR A 107 -2.24 14.17 10.98
CA TYR A 107 -1.38 12.99 11.13
C TYR A 107 -0.83 12.44 9.80
N VAL A 108 -1.03 13.12 8.67
CA VAL A 108 -0.39 12.70 7.41
C VAL A 108 1.13 12.67 7.61
N GLY A 109 1.76 11.54 7.24
CA GLY A 109 3.20 11.34 7.42
C GLY A 109 3.62 11.02 8.87
N LYS A 110 2.68 10.99 9.81
CA LYS A 110 2.93 10.76 11.24
C LYS A 110 2.21 9.50 11.71
N LYS A 111 2.76 8.87 12.74
CA LYS A 111 2.13 7.71 13.37
C LYS A 111 0.71 8.04 13.84
N ASN A 112 -0.27 7.30 13.35
CA ASN A 112 -1.68 7.43 13.73
C ASN A 112 -2.24 6.09 14.23
N LYS A 113 -3.22 6.16 15.14
CA LYS A 113 -3.88 4.98 15.68
C LYS A 113 -5.11 4.56 14.88
N TYR A 114 -5.86 5.53 14.33
CA TYR A 114 -7.15 5.26 13.70
C TYR A 114 -7.16 5.59 12.21
N VAL A 115 -7.80 4.71 11.45
CA VAL A 115 -8.10 4.85 10.02
C VAL A 115 -9.61 4.67 9.83
N TYR A 116 -10.21 5.41 8.91
CA TYR A 116 -11.60 5.22 8.50
C TYR A 116 -11.60 4.73 7.05
N ALA A 117 -12.22 3.59 6.76
CA ALA A 117 -12.22 3.00 5.42
C ALA A 117 -13.62 2.58 5.00
N ALA A 118 -13.88 2.63 3.69
CA ALA A 118 -15.14 2.16 3.14
C ALA A 118 -15.16 0.63 3.11
N ILE A 119 -16.33 0.05 3.41
CA ILE A 119 -16.55 -1.39 3.36
C ILE A 119 -17.02 -1.76 1.95
N GLY A 120 -16.18 -2.48 1.21
CA GLY A 120 -16.52 -3.03 -0.09
C GLY A 120 -17.66 -4.05 0.02
N TYR A 121 -18.71 -3.82 -0.75
CA TYR A 121 -19.73 -4.80 -1.14
C TYR A 121 -19.44 -5.17 -2.62
N PRO A 122 -19.99 -6.24 -3.23
CA PRO A 122 -19.74 -6.52 -4.66
C PRO A 122 -19.73 -5.23 -5.49
N PRO A 123 -18.63 -4.96 -6.22
CA PRO A 123 -18.43 -3.68 -6.90
C PRO A 123 -19.64 -3.32 -7.78
N PRO A 124 -20.03 -2.04 -7.87
CA PRO A 124 -19.38 -0.84 -7.34
C PRO A 124 -19.89 -0.38 -5.96
N LYS A 125 -20.66 -1.22 -5.25
CA LYS A 125 -21.37 -0.78 -4.04
C LYS A 125 -20.44 -0.71 -2.82
N LEU A 126 -20.60 0.35 -2.03
CA LEU A 126 -20.03 0.47 -0.69
C LEU A 126 -21.16 0.28 0.32
N SER A 127 -20.93 -0.56 1.33
CA SER A 127 -21.96 -0.91 2.32
C SER A 127 -21.91 -0.07 3.59
N GLY A 128 -20.84 0.72 3.79
CA GLY A 128 -20.66 1.56 4.94
C GLY A 128 -19.21 1.96 5.17
N ILE A 129 -18.92 2.40 6.39
CA ILE A 129 -17.59 2.85 6.82
C ILE A 129 -17.21 2.08 8.09
N VAL A 130 -15.94 1.73 8.21
CA VAL A 130 -15.36 1.14 9.43
C VAL A 130 -14.28 2.05 9.99
N LYS A 131 -14.21 2.14 11.32
CA LYS A 131 -13.05 2.67 12.04
C LYS A 131 -12.12 1.52 12.42
N LEU A 132 -10.90 1.53 11.91
CA LEU A 132 -9.85 0.56 12.19
C LEU A 132 -8.87 1.13 13.22
N ASP A 133 -8.49 0.30 14.19
CA ASP A 133 -7.33 0.54 15.04
C ASP A 133 -6.10 -0.12 14.41
N VAL A 134 -5.20 0.70 13.86
CA VAL A 134 -3.99 0.22 13.20
C VAL A 134 -2.81 0.09 14.16
N SER A 135 -2.99 0.30 15.46
CA SER A 135 -1.93 0.08 16.46
C SER A 135 -1.82 -1.38 16.89
N ILE A 136 -2.91 -2.15 16.78
CA ILE A 136 -2.99 -3.55 17.19
C ILE A 136 -2.58 -4.45 16.02
N ALA A 137 -1.81 -5.50 16.28
CA ALA A 137 -1.65 -6.62 15.35
C ALA A 137 -2.74 -7.65 15.68
N ILE A 138 -3.49 -8.14 14.67
CA ILE A 138 -4.43 -9.23 14.92
C ILE A 138 -3.61 -10.45 15.38
N ALA A 139 -4.04 -11.08 16.48
CA ALA A 139 -3.50 -12.36 16.97
C ALA A 139 -3.87 -13.51 16.02
#